data_AF-A0A292YBX6-F1
#
_entry.id   AF-A0A292YBX6-F1
#
_cell.length_a   1.000
_cell.length_b   1.000
_cell.length_c   1.000
_cell.angle_alpha   90.00
_cell.angle_beta   90.00
_cell.angle_gamma   90.00
#
_symmetry.space_group_name_H-M   'P 1'
#
loop_
_entity.id
_entity.type
_entity.pdbx_description
1 polymer ?
#
loop_
_entity_poly.entity_id
_entity_poly.type
_entity_poly.pdbx_seq_one_letter_code
_entity_poly.pdbx_strand_id
1 'polypeptide(L)'
;MVEKIKSLTPNPAIIECKEYELKEGDKNSSLWLIEIDGKPKVALDFEEYISLMESMKKLMKEVFELKLEKAILSEFPIDYDDVKAVVLEEMKKNPDMNLNDIVKKIKTEHPNLFYDINMDNIF
;
A
#
# COMPACT_ATOMS: atom_id res chain seq x y z
N MET A 1 -11.57 6.27 23.94
CA MET A 1 -10.44 6.77 23.13
C MET A 1 -9.17 5.93 23.30
N VAL A 2 -8.85 5.45 24.51
CA VAL A 2 -7.64 4.64 24.81
C VAL A 2 -7.63 3.26 24.12
N GLU A 3 -8.79 2.63 23.88
CA GLU A 3 -8.85 1.27 23.34
C GLU A 3 -8.46 1.16 21.85
N LYS A 4 -8.59 2.23 21.06
CA LYS A 4 -8.17 2.24 19.63
C LYS A 4 -6.65 2.35 19.44
N ILE A 5 -5.90 2.71 20.50
CA ILE A 5 -4.44 2.94 20.45
C ILE A 5 -3.66 1.62 20.35
N LYS A 6 -4.25 0.50 20.77
CA LYS A 6 -3.55 -0.80 20.87
C LYS A 6 -3.29 -1.52 19.54
N SER A 7 -3.88 -1.11 18.42
CA SER A 7 -3.78 -1.85 17.15
C SER A 7 -2.68 -1.37 16.19
N LEU A 8 -1.99 -0.26 16.48
CA LEU A 8 -0.91 0.27 15.65
C LEU A 8 0.36 0.48 16.50
N THR A 9 1.24 -0.53 16.53
CA THR A 9 2.58 -0.60 17.19
C THR A 9 2.62 -0.69 18.74
N PRO A 10 3.62 -1.39 19.33
CA PRO A 10 3.64 -1.70 20.76
C PRO A 10 4.13 -0.49 21.57
N ASN A 11 3.26 0.07 22.42
CA ASN A 11 3.52 1.14 23.41
C ASN A 11 4.14 2.43 22.86
N PRO A 12 3.34 3.39 22.37
CA PRO A 12 3.84 4.75 22.11
C PRO A 12 4.30 5.41 23.41
N ALA A 13 5.45 6.10 23.37
CA ALA A 13 5.88 6.97 24.46
C ALA A 13 4.99 8.23 24.46
N ILE A 14 4.26 8.45 25.55
CA ILE A 14 3.43 9.65 25.74
C ILE A 14 4.29 10.69 26.47
N ILE A 15 4.45 11.86 25.86
CA ILE A 15 5.18 12.98 26.44
C ILE A 15 4.18 14.11 26.71
N GLU A 16 4.08 14.52 27.97
CA GLU A 16 3.32 15.72 28.35
C GLU A 16 4.23 16.94 28.21
N CYS A 17 3.95 17.80 27.24
CA CYS A 17 4.68 19.06 27.06
C CYS A 17 4.08 20.13 27.98
N LYS A 18 4.79 20.48 29.06
CA LYS A 18 4.35 21.49 30.03
C LYS A 18 4.63 22.91 29.59
N GLU A 19 5.76 23.13 28.90
CA GLU A 19 6.21 24.42 28.43
C GLU A 19 6.74 24.29 26.99
N TYR A 20 6.35 25.23 26.12
CA TYR A 20 6.86 25.34 24.75
C TYR A 20 6.97 26.81 24.35
N GLU A 21 7.89 27.09 23.43
CA GLU A 21 8.05 28.38 22.78
C GLU A 21 7.71 28.25 21.30
N LEU A 22 6.78 29.07 20.81
CA LEU A 22 6.48 29.17 19.39
C LEU A 22 7.47 30.12 18.73
N LYS A 23 8.46 29.57 18.01
CA LYS A 23 9.43 30.38 17.26
C LYS A 23 8.79 31.05 16.04
N GLU A 24 7.92 30.34 15.31
CA GLU A 24 7.27 30.80 14.09
C GLU A 24 5.97 30.02 13.82
N GLY A 25 4.97 30.65 13.20
CA GLY A 25 3.75 30.00 12.72
C GLY A 25 2.47 30.31 13.52
N ASP A 26 1.43 29.52 13.28
CA ASP A 26 0.14 29.60 13.97
C ASP A 26 0.04 28.51 15.04
N LYS A 27 -0.27 28.92 16.28
CA LYS A 27 -0.49 28.05 17.42
C LYS A 27 -1.70 27.12 17.24
N ASN A 28 -2.65 27.47 16.37
CA ASN A 28 -3.82 26.65 16.08
C ASN A 28 -3.61 25.66 14.92
N SER A 29 -2.40 25.60 14.35
CA SER A 29 -2.07 24.57 13.36
C SER A 29 -2.17 23.18 13.98
N SER A 30 -2.55 22.20 13.18
CA SER A 30 -2.57 20.79 13.57
C SER A 30 -1.28 20.04 13.20
N LEU A 31 -0.36 20.71 12.49
CA LEU A 31 0.96 20.20 12.10
C LEU A 31 2.07 21.11 12.66
N TRP A 32 2.94 20.52 13.48
CA TRP A 32 4.00 21.23 14.20
C TRP A 32 5.36 20.65 13.83
N LEU A 33 6.35 21.53 13.63
CA LEU A 33 7.76 21.14 13.59
C LEU A 33 8.37 21.44 14.95
N ILE A 34 8.78 20.39 15.66
CA ILE A 34 9.32 20.47 17.02
C ILE A 34 10.80 20.08 16.98
N GLU A 35 11.66 20.92 17.54
CA GLU A 35 13.08 20.61 17.71
C GLU A 35 13.28 19.84 19.02
N ILE A 36 13.77 18.60 18.94
CA ILE A 36 14.12 17.78 20.12
C ILE A 36 15.57 17.34 19.95
N ASP A 37 16.42 17.67 20.93
CA ASP A 37 17.87 17.38 20.93
C ASP A 37 18.58 17.90 19.66
N GLY A 38 18.21 19.11 19.21
CA GLY A 38 18.77 19.73 18.00
C GLY A 38 18.33 19.10 16.68
N LYS A 39 17.33 18.21 16.69
CA LYS A 39 16.78 17.56 15.50
C LYS A 39 15.30 17.93 15.31
N PRO A 40 14.90 18.38 14.10
CA PRO A 40 13.50 18.63 13.82
C PRO A 40 12.72 17.31 13.78
N LYS A 41 11.54 17.31 14.38
CA LYS A 41 10.54 16.26 14.38
C LYS A 41 9.20 16.85 13.99
N VAL A 42 8.31 16.00 13.49
CA VAL A 42 6.94 16.37 13.16
C VAL A 42 6.02 15.91 14.29
N ALA A 43 5.15 16.80 14.76
CA ALA A 43 4.02 16.46 15.61
C ALA A 43 2.73 16.81 14.86
N LEU A 44 1.76 15.92 14.99
CA LEU A 44 0.46 15.99 14.32
C LEU A 44 -0.61 15.68 15.34
N ASP A 45 -1.79 16.27 15.16
CA ASP A 45 -2.97 15.81 15.88
C ASP A 45 -3.21 14.33 15.59
N PHE A 46 -3.57 13.58 16.64
CA PHE A 46 -3.73 12.14 16.54
C PHE A 46 -4.77 11.74 15.49
N GLU A 47 -5.88 12.46 15.41
CA GLU A 47 -6.93 12.19 14.43
C GLU A 47 -6.47 12.41 12.98
N GLU A 48 -5.67 13.45 12.74
CA GLU A 48 -5.07 13.71 11.43
C GLU A 48 -4.04 12.66 11.05
N TYR A 49 -3.19 12.23 12.00
CA TYR A 49 -2.25 11.14 11.78
C TYR A 49 -2.98 9.84 11.39
N ILE A 50 -4.07 9.49 12.07
CA ILE A 50 -4.88 8.32 11.72
C ILE A 50 -5.50 8.49 10.34
N SER A 51 -6.07 9.66 10.03
CA SER A 51 -6.66 9.95 8.72
C SER A 51 -5.64 9.85 7.58
N LEU A 52 -4.41 10.35 7.80
CA LEU A 52 -3.30 10.25 6.87
C LEU A 52 -2.92 8.79 6.63
N MET A 53 -2.77 8.01 7.70
CA MET A 53 -2.41 6.59 7.62
C MET A 53 -3.49 5.76 6.89
N GLU A 54 -4.76 6.02 7.16
CA GLU A 54 -5.87 5.38 6.45
C GLU A 54 -5.90 5.74 4.97
N SER A 55 -5.68 7.02 4.64
CA SER A 55 -5.59 7.51 3.27
C SER A 55 -4.42 6.88 2.52
N MET A 56 -3.24 6.80 3.14
CA MET A 56 -2.07 6.12 2.58
C MET A 56 -2.35 4.64 2.35
N LYS A 57 -2.97 3.95 3.32
CA LYS A 57 -3.34 2.52 3.17
C LYS A 57 -4.30 2.31 2.00
N LYS A 58 -5.29 3.19 1.84
CA LYS A 58 -6.23 3.15 0.71
C LYS A 58 -5.50 3.34 -0.62
N LEU A 59 -4.66 4.36 -0.74
CA LEU A 59 -3.87 4.62 -1.94
C LEU A 59 -2.94 3.45 -2.28
N MET A 60 -2.27 2.88 -1.29
CA MET A 60 -1.42 1.70 -1.50
C MET A 60 -2.22 0.51 -2.05
N LYS A 61 -3.44 0.28 -1.53
CA LYS A 61 -4.33 -0.75 -2.04
C LYS A 61 -4.75 -0.47 -3.48
N GLU A 62 -5.14 0.76 -3.80
CA GLU A 62 -5.55 1.14 -5.17
C GLU A 62 -4.38 0.98 -6.15
N VAL A 63 -3.18 1.44 -5.78
CA VAL A 63 -1.97 1.27 -6.60
C VAL A 63 -1.65 -0.22 -6.81
N PHE A 64 -1.84 -1.05 -5.79
CA PHE A 64 -1.64 -2.49 -5.90
C PHE A 64 -2.63 -3.13 -6.87
N GLU A 65 -3.93 -2.85 -6.73
CA GLU A 65 -4.98 -3.35 -7.62
C GLU A 65 -4.72 -2.93 -9.08
N LEU A 66 -4.34 -1.68 -9.33
CA LEU A 66 -4.02 -1.18 -10.67
C LEU A 66 -2.80 -1.89 -11.27
N LYS A 67 -1.76 -2.16 -10.47
CA LYS A 67 -0.58 -2.90 -10.94
C LYS A 67 -0.94 -4.34 -11.27
N LEU A 68 -1.76 -4.98 -10.43
CA LEU A 68 -2.29 -6.33 -10.63
C LEU A 68 -3.09 -6.42 -11.93
N GLU A 69 -4.04 -5.51 -12.11
CA GLU A 69 -4.88 -5.41 -13.31
C GLU A 69 -4.02 -5.24 -14.56
N LYS A 70 -3.10 -4.27 -14.55
CA LYS A 70 -2.20 -4.02 -15.68
C LYS A 70 -1.36 -5.24 -16.04
N ALA A 71 -0.79 -5.93 -15.05
CA ALA A 71 0.07 -7.09 -15.29
C ALA A 71 -0.72 -8.26 -15.91
N ILE A 72 -1.91 -8.55 -15.37
CA ILE A 72 -2.77 -9.61 -15.88
C ILE A 72 -3.24 -9.29 -17.31
N LEU A 73 -3.81 -8.10 -17.53
CA LEU A 73 -4.34 -7.71 -18.84
C LEU A 73 -3.27 -7.68 -19.94
N SER A 74 -2.01 -7.36 -19.59
CA SER A 74 -0.90 -7.36 -20.54
C SER A 74 -0.59 -8.74 -21.14
N GLU A 75 -1.04 -9.81 -20.47
CA GLU A 75 -0.87 -11.19 -20.93
C GLU A 75 -2.11 -11.77 -21.62
N PHE A 76 -3.16 -10.95 -21.82
CA PHE A 76 -4.42 -11.27 -22.50
C PHE A 76 -5.18 -12.44 -21.85
N PRO A 77 -5.74 -12.25 -20.65
CA PRO A 77 -6.54 -13.25 -19.98
C PRO A 77 -7.85 -13.51 -20.74
N ILE A 78 -8.35 -14.75 -20.69
CA ILE A 78 -9.70 -15.07 -21.16
C ILE A 78 -10.74 -14.53 -20.18
N ASP A 79 -10.53 -14.82 -18.89
CA ASP A 79 -11.32 -14.29 -17.79
C ASP A 79 -10.37 -13.66 -16.76
N TYR A 80 -10.55 -12.37 -16.52
CA TYR A 80 -9.72 -11.60 -15.61
C TYR A 80 -9.87 -12.06 -14.16
N ASP A 81 -11.09 -12.32 -13.71
CA ASP A 81 -11.37 -12.63 -12.31
C ASP A 81 -10.82 -14.02 -11.93
N ASP A 82 -10.92 -14.98 -12.85
CA ASP A 82 -10.31 -16.31 -12.69
C ASP A 82 -8.78 -16.23 -12.58
N VAL A 83 -8.14 -15.51 -13.51
CA VAL A 83 -6.68 -15.34 -13.49
C VAL A 83 -6.24 -14.58 -12.24
N LYS A 84 -6.98 -13.53 -11.85
CA LYS A 84 -6.71 -12.76 -10.62
C LYS A 84 -6.73 -13.64 -9.38
N ALA A 85 -7.71 -14.54 -9.26
CA ALA A 85 -7.78 -15.47 -8.12
C ALA A 85 -6.53 -16.35 -8.02
N VAL A 86 -6.07 -16.91 -9.15
CA VAL A 86 -4.87 -17.75 -9.20
C VAL A 86 -3.60 -16.95 -8.90
N VAL A 87 -3.48 -15.74 -9.45
CA VAL A 87 -2.34 -14.83 -9.19
C VAL A 87 -2.24 -14.49 -7.71
N LEU A 88 -3.36 -14.15 -7.06
CA LEU A 88 -3.36 -13.81 -5.63
C LEU A 88 -2.95 -14.99 -4.74
N GLU A 89 -3.36 -16.22 -5.09
CA GLU A 89 -2.92 -17.42 -4.38
C GLU A 89 -1.43 -17.70 -4.59
N GLU A 90 -0.92 -17.49 -5.79
CA GLU A 90 0.49 -17.71 -6.10
C GLU A 90 1.41 -16.66 -5.45
N MET A 91 0.93 -15.41 -5.32
CA MET A 91 1.61 -14.35 -4.56
C MET A 91 1.71 -14.68 -3.07
N LYS A 92 0.71 -15.34 -2.48
CA LYS A 92 0.78 -15.79 -1.07
C LYS A 92 1.83 -16.88 -0.86
N LYS A 93 2.01 -17.77 -1.84
CA LYS A 93 3.02 -18.83 -1.80
C LYS A 93 4.44 -18.31 -2.05
N ASN A 94 4.58 -17.29 -2.90
CA ASN A 94 5.87 -16.73 -3.32
C ASN A 94 5.91 -15.21 -3.07
N PRO A 95 5.95 -14.76 -1.80
CA PRO A 95 5.82 -13.34 -1.45
C PRO A 95 6.94 -12.46 -2.01
N ASP A 96 8.12 -13.03 -2.28
CA ASP A 96 9.29 -12.31 -2.78
C ASP A 96 9.35 -12.24 -4.32
N MET A 97 8.48 -12.95 -5.03
CA MET A 97 8.48 -12.99 -6.49
C MET A 97 7.77 -11.76 -7.07
N ASN A 98 8.31 -11.22 -8.16
CA ASN A 98 7.70 -10.10 -8.87
C ASN A 98 6.37 -10.53 -9.51
N LEU A 99 5.35 -9.66 -9.41
CA LEU A 99 4.04 -9.84 -10.03
C LEU A 99 4.11 -10.25 -11.51
N ASN A 100 4.97 -9.62 -12.32
CA ASN A 100 5.06 -9.94 -13.75
C ASN A 100 5.58 -11.37 -13.99
N ASP A 101 6.50 -11.83 -13.14
CA ASP A 101 7.05 -13.18 -13.23
C ASP A 101 6.01 -14.22 -12.79
N ILE A 102 5.18 -13.88 -11.79
CA ILE A 102 4.05 -14.70 -11.36
C ILE A 102 3.03 -14.87 -12.49
N VAL A 103 2.63 -13.79 -13.16
CA VAL A 103 1.66 -13.88 -14.26
C VAL A 103 2.20 -14.73 -15.42
N LYS A 104 3.48 -14.57 -15.77
CA LYS A 104 4.14 -15.40 -16.81
C LYS A 104 4.23 -16.88 -16.42
N LYS A 105 4.53 -17.16 -15.15
CA LYS A 105 4.54 -18.52 -14.62
C LYS A 105 3.15 -19.14 -14.75
N ILE A 106 2.11 -18.43 -14.32
CA ILE A 106 0.72 -18.90 -14.39
C ILE A 106 0.28 -19.12 -15.84
N LYS A 107 0.69 -18.26 -16.79
CA LYS A 107 0.43 -18.49 -18.22
C LYS A 107 1.07 -19.76 -18.77
N THR A 108 2.23 -20.12 -18.23
CA THR A 108 2.94 -21.35 -18.61
C THR A 108 2.29 -22.59 -17.98
N GLU A 109 1.87 -22.49 -16.72
CA GLU A 109 1.25 -23.59 -15.96
C GLU A 109 -0.22 -23.82 -16.32
N HIS A 110 -0.94 -22.75 -16.66
CA HIS A 110 -2.36 -22.72 -16.98
C HIS A 110 -2.62 -21.93 -18.28
N PRO A 111 -2.14 -22.41 -19.44
CA PRO A 111 -2.30 -21.71 -20.72
C PRO A 111 -3.77 -21.53 -21.12
N ASN A 112 -4.66 -22.40 -20.63
CA ASN A 112 -6.11 -22.33 -20.85
C ASN A 112 -6.79 -21.11 -20.21
N LEU A 113 -6.09 -20.33 -19.39
CA LEU A 113 -6.60 -19.09 -18.81
C LEU A 113 -6.29 -17.85 -19.67
N PHE A 114 -5.47 -18.00 -20.72
CA PHE A 114 -5.01 -16.90 -21.56
C PHE A 114 -5.31 -17.18 -23.03
N TYR A 115 -5.47 -16.12 -23.81
CA TYR A 115 -5.57 -16.26 -25.25
C TYR A 115 -4.22 -16.64 -25.85
N ASP A 116 -4.23 -17.67 -26.71
CA ASP A 116 -3.09 -17.99 -27.55
C ASP A 116 -3.08 -17.04 -28.75
N ILE A 117 -2.41 -15.91 -28.60
CA ILE A 117 -2.21 -14.94 -29.68
C ILE A 117 -0.99 -15.35 -30.49
N ASN A 118 -1.05 -16.53 -31.09
CA ASN A 118 -0.13 -16.89 -32.16
C ASN A 118 -0.51 -16.06 -33.40
N MET A 119 0.27 -15.01 -33.69
CA MET A 119 0.05 -14.13 -34.84
C MET A 119 0.10 -14.85 -36.19
N ASP A 120 0.65 -16.07 -36.24
CA ASP A 120 0.64 -16.93 -37.42
C ASP A 120 -0.76 -17.42 -37.81
N ASN A 121 -1.75 -17.34 -36.90
CA ASN A 121 -3.14 -17.72 -37.17
C ASN A 121 -4.06 -16.53 -37.53
N ILE A 122 -3.51 -15.30 -37.59
CA ILE A 122 -4.28 -14.07 -37.79
C ILE A 122 -4.10 -13.49 -39.21
N PHE A 123 -3.15 -14.00 -40.01
CA PHE A 123 -2.89 -13.56 -41.39
C PHE A 123 -2.84 -14.71 -42.40
#